data_AF-A0A931AVE8-F1
#
_entry.id   AF-A0A931AVE8-F1
#
_cell.length_a   1.000
_cell.length_b   1.000
_cell.length_c   1.000
_cell.angle_alpha   90.00
_cell.angle_beta   90.00
_cell.angle_gamma   90.00
#
_symmetry.space_group_name_H-M   'P 1'
#
loop_
_entity.id
_entity.type
_entity.pdbx_description
1 polymer ?
#
loop_
_entity_poly.entity_id
_entity_poly.type
_entity_poly.pdbx_seq_one_letter_code
_entity_poly.pdbx_strand_id
1 'polypeptide(L)'
;MKKKSISYLITGVLILLIILKNSLNQQLTLTQLSNDLFLCAMPFLIIGGFLWVFSSGFFDHFHRSIYLARTRNRKKKSEFSALSSASYGMYTFWLIIAGTLLALSTVLVILSFVV
;
A
#
# COMPACT_ATOMS: atom_id res chain seq x y z
N MET A 1 4.91 -5.30 20.53
CA MET A 1 5.85 -5.27 19.40
C MET A 1 5.53 -4.07 18.52
N LYS A 2 6.52 -3.25 18.10
CA LYS A 2 6.29 -2.02 17.32
C LYS A 2 5.55 -2.37 16.01
N LYS A 3 4.43 -1.71 15.69
CA LYS A 3 3.57 -1.99 14.52
C LYS A 3 4.35 -2.13 13.19
N LYS A 4 5.47 -1.42 13.05
CA LYS A 4 6.38 -1.52 11.89
C LYS A 4 7.03 -2.90 11.72
N SER A 5 7.33 -3.62 12.80
CA SER A 5 7.99 -4.93 12.73
C SER A 5 7.10 -6.01 12.12
N ILE A 6 5.79 -5.87 12.23
CA ILE A 6 4.82 -6.81 11.67
C ILE A 6 4.79 -6.68 10.13
N SER A 7 4.87 -5.47 9.60
CA SER A 7 4.96 -5.23 8.14
C SER A 7 6.14 -5.95 7.51
N TYR A 8 7.32 -5.85 8.13
CA TYR A 8 8.53 -6.52 7.63
C TYR A 8 8.44 -8.05 7.74
N LEU A 9 7.81 -8.57 8.80
CA LEU A 9 7.60 -10.00 8.96
C LEU A 9 6.68 -10.54 7.85
N ILE A 10 5.55 -9.87 7.60
CA ILE A 10 4.62 -10.22 6.51
C ILE A 10 5.30 -10.14 5.15
N THR A 11 6.11 -9.10 4.92
CA THR A 11 6.91 -8.94 3.70
C THR A 11 7.85 -10.14 3.50
N GLY A 12 8.58 -10.54 4.54
CA GLY A 12 9.49 -11.69 4.48
C GLY A 12 8.77 -13.00 4.17
N VAL A 13 7.61 -13.23 4.78
CA VAL A 13 6.77 -14.41 4.50
C VAL A 13 6.28 -14.41 3.05
N LEU A 14 5.83 -13.27 2.54
CA LEU A 14 5.41 -13.12 1.14
C LEU A 14 6.53 -13.46 0.16
N ILE A 15 7.73 -12.90 0.38
CA ILE A 15 8.90 -13.19 -0.46
C ILE A 15 9.21 -14.68 -0.45
N LEU A 16 9.20 -15.32 0.74
CA LEU A 16 9.49 -16.74 0.88
C LEU A 16 8.46 -17.60 0.12
N LEU A 17 7.17 -17.26 0.19
CA LEU A 17 6.12 -17.94 -0.56
C LEU A 17 6.31 -17.81 -2.08
N ILE A 18 6.71 -16.64 -2.57
CA ILE A 18 6.94 -16.41 -4.00
C ILE A 18 8.15 -17.23 -4.49
N ILE A 19 9.23 -17.28 -3.70
CA ILE A 19 10.39 -18.11 -4.02
C ILE A 19 10.01 -19.60 -4.04
N LEU A 20 9.23 -20.05 -3.05
CA LEU A 20 8.76 -21.43 -2.98
C LEU A 20 7.90 -21.79 -4.20
N LYS A 21 6.96 -20.92 -4.57
CA LYS A 21 6.10 -21.07 -5.77
C LYS A 21 6.96 -21.18 -7.05
N ASN A 22 7.94 -20.31 -7.22
CA ASN A 22 8.82 -20.34 -8.40
C ASN A 22 9.72 -21.58 -8.44
N SER A 23 10.18 -22.05 -7.28
CA SER A 23 10.97 -23.28 -7.15
C SER A 23 10.16 -24.53 -7.55
N LEU A 24 8.91 -24.63 -7.08
CA LEU A 24 8.01 -25.73 -7.44
C LEU A 24 7.69 -25.77 -8.95
N ASN A 25 7.61 -24.60 -9.58
CA ASN A 25 7.34 -24.46 -11.01
C ASN A 25 8.58 -24.62 -11.90
N GLN A 26 9.77 -24.86 -11.32
CA GLN A 26 11.06 -24.99 -12.03
C GLN A 26 11.44 -23.78 -12.92
N GLN A 27 10.82 -22.63 -12.72
CA GLN A 27 11.02 -21.39 -13.51
C GLN A 27 11.78 -20.33 -12.70
N LEU A 28 12.91 -20.72 -12.11
CA LEU A 28 13.78 -19.83 -11.31
C LEU A 28 14.62 -18.91 -12.20
N THR A 29 13.94 -18.07 -12.99
CA THR A 29 14.58 -16.98 -13.73
C THR A 29 14.44 -15.67 -12.95
N LEU A 30 15.46 -14.81 -13.04
CA LEU A 30 15.45 -13.51 -12.38
C LEU A 30 14.27 -12.64 -12.85
N THR A 31 13.89 -12.76 -14.12
CA THR A 31 12.76 -12.04 -14.72
C THR A 31 11.42 -12.52 -14.18
N GLN A 32 11.18 -13.84 -14.09
CA GLN A 32 9.94 -14.39 -13.51
C GLN A 32 9.80 -14.03 -12.04
N LEU A 33 10.89 -14.16 -11.26
CA LEU A 33 10.88 -13.80 -9.86
C LEU A 33 10.53 -12.31 -9.68
N SER A 34 11.12 -11.43 -10.49
CA SER A 34 10.80 -10.03 -10.44
C SER A 34 9.34 -9.71 -10.82
N ASN A 35 8.83 -10.33 -11.88
CA ASN A 35 7.45 -10.14 -12.32
C ASN A 35 6.44 -10.59 -11.25
N ASP A 36 6.68 -11.73 -10.62
CA ASP A 36 5.83 -12.23 -9.53
C ASP A 36 5.87 -11.31 -8.31
N LEU A 37 7.05 -10.80 -7.93
CA LEU A 37 7.17 -9.80 -6.85
C LEU A 37 6.43 -8.51 -7.19
N PHE A 38 6.56 -8.02 -8.44
CA PHE A 38 5.87 -6.83 -8.92
C PHE A 38 4.35 -7.00 -8.86
N LEU A 39 3.84 -8.09 -9.43
CA LEU A 39 2.41 -8.42 -9.41
C LEU A 39 1.87 -8.53 -7.99
N CYS A 40 2.66 -9.11 -7.08
CA CYS A 40 2.30 -9.21 -5.68
C CYS A 40 2.29 -7.82 -4.98
N ALA A 41 3.19 -6.91 -5.34
CA ALA A 41 3.26 -5.56 -4.77
C ALA A 41 2.06 -4.68 -5.14
N MET A 42 1.51 -4.85 -6.35
CA MET A 42 0.43 -4.03 -6.91
C MET A 42 -0.79 -3.85 -6.00
N PRO A 43 -1.44 -4.92 -5.48
CA PRO A 43 -2.60 -4.75 -4.60
C PRO A 43 -2.25 -3.97 -3.32
N PHE A 44 -1.07 -4.19 -2.74
CA PHE A 44 -0.63 -3.44 -1.55
C PHE A 44 -0.36 -1.97 -1.87
N LEU A 45 0.18 -1.68 -3.05
CA LEU A 45 0.41 -0.31 -3.50
C LEU A 45 -0.91 0.42 -3.74
N ILE A 46 -1.87 -0.23 -4.40
CA ILE A 46 -3.19 0.34 -4.65
C ILE A 46 -3.86 0.70 -3.31
N ILE A 47 -3.94 -0.26 -2.39
CA ILE A 47 -4.57 -0.05 -1.07
C ILE A 47 -3.81 1.00 -0.26
N GLY A 48 -2.48 0.91 -0.20
CA GLY A 48 -1.63 1.85 0.53
C GLY A 48 -1.71 3.27 -0.03
N GLY A 49 -1.75 3.42 -1.36
CA GLY A 49 -1.92 4.68 -2.05
C GLY A 49 -3.27 5.32 -1.78
N PHE A 50 -4.36 4.55 -1.87
CA PHE A 50 -5.69 5.04 -1.51
C PHE A 50 -5.75 5.48 -0.03
N LEU A 51 -5.26 4.65 0.90
CA LEU A 51 -5.23 5.00 2.32
C LEU A 51 -4.37 6.23 2.60
N TRP A 52 -3.28 6.42 1.86
CA TRP A 52 -2.43 7.61 1.98
C TRP A 52 -3.16 8.87 1.52
N VAL A 53 -3.86 8.80 0.38
CA VAL A 53 -4.72 9.89 -0.10
C VAL A 53 -5.86 10.17 0.89
N PHE A 54 -6.50 9.14 1.46
CA PHE A 54 -7.51 9.32 2.51
C PHE A 54 -6.94 9.97 3.77
N SER A 55 -5.73 9.56 4.19
CA SER A 55 -5.04 10.12 5.35
C SER A 55 -4.55 11.55 5.14
N SER A 56 -4.44 12.04 3.90
CA SER A 56 -4.04 13.43 3.60
C SER A 56 -5.10 14.48 3.97
N GLY A 57 -6.32 14.05 4.30
CA GLY A 57 -7.44 14.94 4.59
C GLY A 57 -8.15 15.46 3.34
N PHE A 58 -7.75 15.05 2.12
CA PHE A 58 -8.42 15.43 0.86
C PHE A 58 -9.93 15.16 0.91
N PHE A 59 -10.34 13.99 1.37
CA PHE A 59 -11.75 13.63 1.49
C PHE A 59 -12.47 14.37 2.62
N ASP A 60 -11.78 14.71 3.71
CA ASP A 60 -12.35 15.55 4.77
C ASP A 60 -12.60 16.98 4.25
N HIS A 61 -11.71 17.51 3.40
CA HIS A 61 -11.91 18.77 2.70
C HIS A 61 -13.08 18.73 1.72
N PHE A 62 -13.22 17.64 0.95
CA PHE A 62 -14.35 17.44 0.04
C PHE A 62 -15.69 17.30 0.76
N HIS A 63 -15.73 16.55 1.86
CA HIS A 63 -16.90 16.47 2.73
C HIS A 63 -17.24 17.83 3.34
N ARG A 64 -16.23 18.58 3.79
CA ARG A 64 -16.42 19.94 4.31
C ARG A 64 -16.94 20.89 3.23
N SER A 65 -16.45 20.82 1.99
CA SER A 65 -16.92 21.68 0.90
C SER A 65 -18.37 21.36 0.49
N ILE A 66 -18.74 20.09 0.38
CA ILE A 66 -20.13 19.68 0.11
C ILE A 66 -21.04 20.05 1.26
N TYR A 67 -20.61 19.84 2.51
CA TYR A 67 -21.39 20.19 3.68
C TYR A 67 -21.64 21.70 3.74
N LEU A 68 -20.62 22.54 3.53
CA LEU A 68 -20.76 24.00 3.49
C LEU A 68 -21.69 24.45 2.35
N ALA A 69 -21.62 23.82 1.17
CA ALA A 69 -22.52 24.09 0.06
C ALA A 69 -23.98 23.71 0.39
N ARG A 70 -24.19 22.60 1.11
CA ARG A 70 -25.52 22.08 1.47
C ARG A 70 -26.13 22.74 2.70
N THR A 71 -25.31 23.23 3.63
CA THR A 71 -25.76 23.80 4.92
C THR A 71 -25.65 25.31 5.01
N ARG A 72 -25.36 26.00 3.90
CA ARG A 72 -25.41 27.48 3.79
C ARG A 72 -26.71 28.10 4.36
N ASN A 73 -27.82 27.34 4.41
CA ASN A 73 -29.10 27.77 4.98
C ASN A 73 -29.47 27.12 6.34
N ARG A 74 -28.64 26.30 6.99
CA ARG A 74 -28.97 25.60 8.25
C ARG A 74 -27.85 25.72 9.30
N LYS A 75 -28.10 26.49 10.38
CA LYS A 75 -27.20 26.70 11.54
C LYS A 75 -27.12 25.47 12.48
N LYS A 76 -26.72 24.29 12.01
CA LYS A 76 -26.43 23.15 12.91
C LYS A 76 -24.95 22.83 12.90
N LYS A 77 -24.33 22.78 14.09
CA LYS A 77 -22.97 22.28 14.28
C LYS A 77 -22.94 20.80 13.92
N SER A 78 -22.08 20.43 12.98
CA SER A 78 -21.89 19.05 12.52
C SER A 78 -20.98 18.26 13.46
N GLU A 79 -21.42 17.08 13.85
CA GLU A 79 -20.54 16.01 14.35
C GLU A 79 -19.76 15.44 13.15
N PHE A 80 -18.61 16.07 12.83
CA PHE A 80 -17.71 15.55 11.81
C PHE A 80 -16.93 14.37 12.39
N SER A 81 -17.28 13.15 11.99
CA SER A 81 -16.36 12.03 12.13
C SER A 81 -15.37 12.08 10.96
N ALA A 82 -14.13 12.48 11.24
CA ALA A 82 -13.09 12.64 10.23
C ALA A 82 -12.65 11.25 9.71
N LEU A 83 -12.82 11.00 8.41
CA LEU A 83 -12.40 9.74 7.78
C LEU A 83 -10.87 9.59 7.78
N SER A 84 -10.14 10.70 7.87
CA SER A 84 -8.69 10.69 8.08
C SER A 84 -8.28 10.00 9.38
N SER A 85 -9.09 10.09 10.45
CA SER A 85 -8.77 9.50 11.76
C SER A 85 -8.77 7.97 11.75
N ALA A 86 -9.67 7.35 10.97
CA ALA A 86 -9.71 5.90 10.79
C ALA A 86 -8.56 5.37 9.92
N SER A 87 -8.02 6.22 9.04
CA SER A 87 -6.97 5.86 8.08
C SER A 87 -5.55 6.18 8.58
N TYR A 88 -5.44 6.96 9.65
CA TYR A 88 -4.17 7.50 10.14
C TYR A 88 -3.22 6.39 10.61
N GLY A 89 -2.09 6.25 9.90
CA GLY A 89 -1.05 5.26 10.19
C GLY A 89 -1.29 3.86 9.61
N MET A 90 -2.49 3.55 9.09
CA MET A 90 -2.72 2.29 8.36
C MET A 90 -2.02 2.31 7.00
N TYR A 91 -2.03 3.45 6.30
CA TYR A 91 -1.37 3.57 4.99
C TYR A 91 0.13 3.22 5.02
N THR A 92 0.83 3.59 6.10
CA THR A 92 2.28 3.32 6.26
C THR A 92 2.56 1.80 6.29
N PHE A 93 1.68 1.01 6.90
CA PHE A 93 1.81 -0.44 6.95
C PHE A 93 1.76 -1.04 5.53
N TRP A 94 0.78 -0.63 4.72
CA TRP A 94 0.58 -1.11 3.36
C TRP A 94 1.68 -0.63 2.41
N LEU A 95 2.09 0.64 2.52
CA LEU A 95 3.16 1.22 1.70
C LEU A 95 4.54 0.63 2.00
N ILE A 96 4.85 0.25 3.24
CA ILE A 96 6.11 -0.42 3.55
C ILE A 96 6.20 -1.76 2.81
N ILE A 97 5.12 -2.55 2.84
CA ILE A 97 5.06 -3.85 2.14
C ILE A 97 5.20 -3.62 0.63
N ALA A 98 4.37 -2.74 0.06
CA ALA A 98 4.42 -2.42 -1.37
C ALA A 98 5.80 -1.94 -1.82
N GLY A 99 6.37 -0.98 -1.09
CA GLY A 99 7.66 -0.37 -1.44
C GLY A 99 8.83 -1.33 -1.35
N THR A 100 8.83 -2.23 -0.36
CA THR A 100 9.90 -3.24 -0.23
C THR A 100 9.82 -4.30 -1.33
N LEU A 101 8.63 -4.80 -1.67
CA LEU A 101 8.47 -5.74 -2.80
C LEU A 101 8.85 -5.07 -4.13
N LEU A 102 8.46 -3.81 -4.35
CA LEU A 102 8.79 -3.07 -5.56
C LEU A 102 10.29 -2.79 -5.70
N ALA A 103 10.94 -2.35 -4.62
CA ALA A 103 12.38 -2.11 -4.62
C ALA A 103 13.14 -3.40 -4.98
N LEU A 104 12.75 -4.52 -4.36
CA LEU A 104 13.37 -5.82 -4.63
C LEU A 104 13.10 -6.29 -6.06
N SER A 105 11.87 -6.16 -6.57
CA SER A 105 11.53 -6.45 -7.96
C SER A 105 12.37 -5.63 -8.94
N THR A 106 12.49 -4.32 -8.70
CA THR A 106 13.27 -3.41 -9.57
C THR A 106 14.75 -3.82 -9.59
N VAL A 107 15.34 -4.11 -8.44
CA VAL A 107 16.73 -4.59 -8.34
C VAL A 107 16.92 -5.90 -9.11
N LEU A 108 15.98 -6.85 -8.99
CA LEU A 108 16.04 -8.13 -9.70
C LEU A 108 15.96 -7.96 -11.22
N VAL A 109 15.09 -7.08 -11.73
CA VAL A 109 15.03 -6.78 -13.17
C VAL A 109 16.35 -6.18 -13.65
N ILE A 110 16.87 -5.17 -12.94
CA ILE A 110 18.12 -4.52 -13.32
C ILE A 110 19.26 -5.54 -13.37
N LEU A 111 19.35 -6.42 -12.37
CA LEU A 111 20.35 -7.47 -12.32
C LEU A 111 20.18 -8.46 -13.49
N SER A 112 18.95 -8.77 -13.89
CA SER A 112 18.68 -9.63 -15.05
C SER A 112 19.10 -9.04 -16.41
N PHE A 113 19.32 -7.73 -16.49
CA PHE A 113 19.89 -7.09 -17.69
C PHE A 113 21.42 -7.07 -17.69
N VAL A 114 22.04 -7.26 -16.52
CA VAL A 114 23.50 -7.22 -16.33
C VAL A 114 24.12 -8.61 -16.40
N VAL A 115 23.37 -9.65 -15.98
CA VAL A 115 23.77 -11.07 -15.97
C VAL A 115 23.17 -11.79 -17.16
#